data_AF-A0A7H4LM10-F1
#
_entry.id   AF-A0A7H4LM10-F1
#
_cell.length_a   1.000
_cell.length_b   1.000
_cell.length_c   1.000
_cell.angle_alpha   90.00
_cell.angle_beta   90.00
_cell.angle_gamma   90.00
#
_symmetry.space_group_name_H-M   'P 1'
#
loop_
_entity.id
_entity.type
_entity.pdbx_description
1 polymer ?
#
loop_
_entity_poly.entity_id
_entity_poly.type
_entity_poly.pdbx_seq_one_letter_code
_entity_poly.pdbx_strand_id
1 'polypeptide(L)'
;MQTRASSSTWRFWSYARPDFSEVVEEKSAVCSYLCLLGMVTDSEEDVQQLRKKGILLGGAGLSNKDALELLNRVENRLRSGTHYLRTMVLIENYRKERPRRIKFHKFHYNYRKAIILTLSGIAGLASFLGALKSLNK
;
A
#
# COMPACT_ATOMS: atom_id res chain seq x y z
N MET A 1 -2.55 -29.88 -22.25
CA MET A 1 -2.25 -28.44 -22.45
C MET A 1 -2.15 -27.79 -21.08
N GLN A 2 -0.94 -27.66 -20.55
CA GLN A 2 -0.67 -27.09 -19.21
C GLN A 2 0.20 -25.85 -19.40
N THR A 3 -0.25 -24.72 -18.86
CA THR A 3 0.34 -23.40 -19.04
C THR A 3 1.64 -23.24 -18.23
N ARG A 4 2.66 -22.71 -18.88
CA ARG A 4 4.00 -22.44 -18.34
C ARG A 4 3.97 -21.11 -17.57
N ALA A 5 3.81 -21.17 -16.25
CA ALA A 5 3.96 -20.01 -15.37
C ALA A 5 5.43 -19.86 -14.94
N SER A 6 5.96 -18.66 -15.19
CA SER A 6 7.35 -18.23 -15.03
C SER A 6 7.94 -18.50 -13.65
N SER A 7 9.03 -19.27 -13.61
CA SER A 7 9.79 -19.69 -12.43
C SER A 7 10.94 -18.75 -12.06
N SER A 8 10.88 -17.46 -12.41
CA SER A 8 11.98 -16.51 -12.22
C SER A 8 11.92 -15.69 -10.93
N THR A 9 10.80 -15.65 -10.20
CA THR A 9 10.64 -14.77 -9.03
C THR A 9 11.02 -15.40 -7.68
N TRP A 10 11.26 -16.71 -7.63
CA TRP A 10 11.50 -17.44 -6.37
C TRP A 10 12.98 -17.57 -5.98
N ARG A 11 13.92 -17.24 -6.87
CA ARG A 11 15.36 -17.37 -6.58
C ARG A 11 15.93 -16.28 -5.66
N PHE A 12 15.22 -15.17 -5.47
CA PHE A 12 15.67 -14.10 -4.58
C PHE A 12 15.49 -14.40 -3.07
N TRP A 13 14.72 -15.42 -2.69
CA TRP A 13 14.37 -15.70 -1.29
C TRP A 13 15.17 -16.83 -0.63
N SER A 14 16.17 -17.42 -1.32
CA SER A 14 16.82 -18.66 -0.86
C SER A 14 18.03 -18.47 0.08
N TYR A 15 18.46 -17.24 0.38
CA TYR A 15 19.61 -16.99 1.28
C TYR A 15 19.17 -16.50 2.67
N ALA A 16 18.47 -17.36 3.42
CA ALA A 16 18.23 -17.13 4.84
C ALA A 16 19.50 -17.51 5.64
N ARG A 17 20.30 -16.51 6.04
CA ARG A 17 21.45 -16.68 6.96
C ARG A 17 21.01 -16.51 8.43
N PRO A 18 21.68 -17.19 9.39
CA PRO A 18 21.15 -17.41 10.74
C PRO A 18 20.95 -16.11 11.53
N ASP A 19 19.89 -16.11 12.33
CA ASP A 19 19.29 -14.98 13.05
C ASP A 19 20.05 -14.65 14.34
N PHE A 20 20.33 -13.37 14.59
CA PHE A 20 20.77 -12.90 15.91
C PHE A 20 19.56 -12.23 16.56
N SER A 21 18.73 -13.07 17.17
CA SER A 21 17.79 -12.68 18.21
C SER A 21 18.59 -12.08 19.37
N GLU A 22 18.56 -10.75 19.55
CA GLU A 22 18.46 -10.09 20.88
C GLU A 22 18.75 -8.58 20.93
N VAL A 23 19.06 -7.87 19.83
CA VAL A 23 19.38 -6.43 19.94
C VAL A 23 18.33 -5.51 19.30
N VAL A 24 17.44 -5.01 20.18
CA VAL A 24 16.54 -3.84 20.08
C VAL A 24 15.53 -3.86 18.92
N GLU A 25 14.38 -4.46 19.20
CA GLU A 25 13.20 -4.59 18.32
C GLU A 25 12.74 -3.24 17.73
N GLU A 26 12.84 -2.14 18.47
CA GLU A 26 12.43 -0.80 18.03
C GLU A 26 13.35 -0.17 16.97
N LYS A 27 14.63 -0.55 16.88
CA LYS A 27 15.56 -0.05 15.85
C LYS A 27 15.40 -0.75 14.50
N SER A 28 14.55 -1.78 14.42
CA SER A 28 14.44 -2.64 13.24
C SER A 28 13.56 -2.09 12.12
N ALA A 29 12.56 -1.26 12.45
CA ALA A 29 11.62 -0.73 11.46
C ALA A 29 12.26 0.27 10.48
N VAL A 30 13.06 1.21 10.99
CA VAL A 30 13.79 2.19 10.16
C VAL A 30 14.78 1.49 9.23
N CYS A 31 15.52 0.51 9.75
CA CYS A 31 16.45 -0.30 8.95
C CYS A 31 15.73 -1.10 7.85
N SER A 32 14.54 -1.62 8.14
CA SER A 32 13.73 -2.36 7.17
C SER A 32 13.25 -1.46 6.03
N TYR A 33 12.86 -0.21 6.35
CA TYR A 33 12.48 0.79 5.34
C TYR A 33 13.67 1.24 4.50
N LEU A 34 14.82 1.51 5.12
CA LEU A 34 16.04 1.91 4.41
C LEU A 34 16.58 0.80 3.49
N CYS A 35 16.51 -0.46 3.94
CA CYS A 35 16.87 -1.62 3.12
C CYS A 35 15.94 -1.75 1.89
N LEU A 36 14.63 -1.55 2.09
CA LEU A 36 13.66 -1.54 0.99
C LEU A 36 13.92 -0.41 -0.01
N LEU A 37 14.29 0.78 0.47
CA LEU A 37 14.65 1.89 -0.42
C LEU A 37 15.88 1.57 -1.25
N GLY A 38 16.94 1.04 -0.64
CA GLY A 38 18.16 0.63 -1.34
C GLY A 38 17.87 -0.32 -2.51
N MET A 39 17.12 -1.40 -2.23
CA MET A 39 16.76 -2.40 -3.25
C MET A 39 15.85 -1.88 -4.37
N VAL A 40 15.17 -0.74 -4.17
CA VAL A 40 14.30 -0.12 -5.19
C VAL A 40 15.06 0.96 -5.97
N THR A 41 16.25 1.37 -5.52
CA THR A 41 17.08 2.40 -6.14
C THR A 41 18.36 1.80 -6.70
N ASP A 42 18.33 1.41 -7.97
CA ASP A 42 19.53 0.92 -8.68
C ASP A 42 20.27 2.05 -9.41
N SER A 43 19.59 3.17 -9.66
CA SER A 43 20.09 4.29 -10.48
C SER A 43 19.79 5.68 -9.88
N GLU A 44 20.49 6.72 -10.36
CA GLU A 44 20.23 8.10 -9.94
C GLU A 44 18.84 8.58 -10.39
N GLU A 45 18.35 8.04 -11.51
CA GLU A 45 17.01 8.26 -12.03
C GLU A 45 15.94 7.76 -11.06
N ASP A 46 16.15 6.61 -10.42
CA ASP A 46 15.23 6.07 -9.42
C ASP A 46 15.15 6.99 -8.19
N VAL A 47 16.30 7.49 -7.73
CA VAL A 47 16.36 8.49 -6.65
C VAL A 47 15.60 9.76 -7.04
N GLN A 48 15.77 10.22 -8.28
CA GLN A 48 15.04 11.39 -8.78
C GLN A 48 13.52 11.13 -8.83
N GLN A 49 13.09 9.94 -9.24
CA GLN A 49 11.68 9.55 -9.22
C GLN A 49 11.11 9.48 -7.80
N LEU A 50 11.86 8.93 -6.84
CA LEU A 50 11.45 8.89 -5.43
C LEU A 50 11.31 10.31 -4.85
N ARG A 51 12.19 11.23 -5.20
CA ARG A 51 12.08 12.65 -4.82
C ARG A 51 10.86 13.32 -5.45
N LYS A 52 10.60 13.09 -6.75
CA LYS A 52 9.40 13.60 -7.44
C LYS A 52 8.10 13.09 -6.80
N LYS A 53 8.11 11.85 -6.30
CA LYS A 53 6.97 11.24 -5.59
C LYS A 53 6.89 11.65 -4.10
N GLY A 54 7.84 12.45 -3.61
CA GLY A 54 7.91 12.87 -2.20
C GLY A 54 8.24 11.74 -1.22
N ILE A 55 8.74 10.60 -1.71
CA ILE A 55 9.15 9.46 -0.88
C ILE A 55 10.51 9.76 -0.23
N LEU A 56 11.45 10.28 -1.01
CA LEU A 56 12.70 10.82 -0.50
C LEU A 56 12.57 12.33 -0.34
N LEU A 57 12.56 12.82 0.89
CA LEU A 57 12.64 14.25 1.18
C LEU A 57 14.10 14.70 1.01
N GLY A 58 14.35 15.72 0.20
CA GLY A 58 15.68 16.27 -0.08
C GLY A 58 16.35 17.01 1.09
N GLY A 59 16.00 16.67 2.33
CA GLY A 59 16.20 17.48 3.53
C GLY A 59 17.62 17.62 4.07
N ALA A 60 18.64 17.14 3.36
CA ALA A 60 20.04 17.19 3.82
C ALA A 60 21.00 17.78 2.76
N GLY A 61 20.48 18.34 1.66
CA GLY A 61 21.32 18.90 0.59
C GLY A 61 22.08 17.84 -0.22
N LEU A 62 21.76 16.56 -0.07
CA LEU A 62 22.40 15.49 -0.83
C LEU A 62 22.03 15.56 -2.32
N SER A 63 23.03 15.42 -3.19
CA SER A 63 22.79 15.20 -4.61
C SER A 63 22.10 13.84 -4.84
N ASN A 64 21.59 13.60 -6.05
CA ASN A 64 20.98 12.29 -6.37
C ASN A 64 22.02 11.16 -6.24
N LYS A 65 23.24 11.42 -6.70
CA LYS A 65 24.39 10.52 -6.60
C LYS A 65 24.75 10.19 -5.15
N ASP A 66 24.85 11.21 -4.29
CA ASP A 66 25.19 10.98 -2.87
C ASP A 66 24.11 10.20 -2.16
N ALA A 67 22.84 10.48 -2.48
CA ALA A 67 21.71 9.74 -1.91
C ALA A 67 21.69 8.28 -2.37
N LEU A 68 21.99 8.00 -3.64
CA LEU A 68 22.15 6.65 -4.17
C LEU A 68 23.31 5.92 -3.48
N GLU A 69 24.45 6.58 -3.33
CA GLU A 69 25.61 6.00 -2.66
C GLU A 69 25.33 5.66 -1.19
N LEU A 70 24.64 6.55 -0.47
CA LEU A 70 24.20 6.26 0.89
C LEU A 70 23.27 5.05 0.95
N LEU A 71 22.27 4.99 0.07
CA LEU A 71 21.32 3.87 0.01
C LEU A 71 22.03 2.55 -0.29
N ASN A 72 22.96 2.53 -1.25
CA ASN A 72 23.78 1.36 -1.55
C ASN A 72 24.67 0.92 -0.37
N ARG A 73 25.30 1.87 0.32
CA ARG A 73 26.12 1.57 1.52
C ARG A 73 25.27 1.01 2.65
N VAL A 74 24.06 1.55 2.80
CA VAL A 74 23.09 1.17 3.82
C VAL A 74 22.51 -0.22 3.52
N GLU A 75 22.14 -0.51 2.29
CA GLU A 75 21.67 -1.84 1.87
C GLU A 75 22.74 -2.91 2.11
N ASN A 76 24.00 -2.65 1.72
CA ASN A 76 25.09 -3.60 1.89
C ASN A 76 25.45 -3.86 3.37
N ARG A 77 25.15 -2.91 4.27
CA ARG A 77 25.44 -3.02 5.71
C ARG A 77 24.24 -3.48 6.53
N LEU A 78 23.03 -3.14 6.12
CA LEU A 78 21.80 -3.53 6.79
C LEU A 78 21.35 -4.90 6.29
N ARG A 79 21.59 -5.92 7.12
CA ARG A 79 21.08 -7.26 6.84
C ARG A 79 19.56 -7.23 6.83
N SER A 80 18.94 -7.87 5.84
CA SER A 80 17.49 -8.09 5.80
C SER A 80 17.04 -8.88 7.03
N GLY A 81 16.56 -8.17 8.05
CA GLY A 81 16.06 -8.75 9.29
C GLY A 81 14.62 -9.25 9.16
N THR A 82 14.14 -9.95 10.18
CA THR A 82 12.76 -10.47 10.27
C THR A 82 11.71 -9.37 10.04
N HIS A 83 12.00 -8.14 10.43
CA HIS A 83 11.13 -6.97 10.19
C HIS A 83 11.00 -6.61 8.71
N TYR A 84 12.07 -6.71 7.92
CA TYR A 84 12.02 -6.49 6.48
C TYR A 84 11.11 -7.52 5.80
N LEU A 85 11.27 -8.80 6.14
CA LEU A 85 10.44 -9.88 5.59
C LEU A 85 8.97 -9.64 5.96
N ARG A 86 8.71 -9.25 7.22
CA ARG A 86 7.37 -8.89 7.70
C ARG A 86 6.78 -7.71 6.92
N THR A 87 7.54 -6.64 6.72
CA THR A 87 7.10 -5.46 5.94
C THR A 87 6.79 -5.85 4.49
N MET A 88 7.62 -6.69 3.86
CA MET A 88 7.38 -7.15 2.49
C MET A 88 6.08 -7.96 2.38
N VAL A 89 5.83 -8.86 3.35
CA VAL A 89 4.56 -9.62 3.43
C VAL A 89 3.37 -8.69 3.62
N LEU A 90 3.49 -7.67 4.48
CA LEU A 90 2.43 -6.69 4.71
C LEU A 90 2.13 -5.86 3.46
N ILE A 91 3.16 -5.42 2.72
CA ILE A 91 3.01 -4.70 1.46
C ILE A 91 2.31 -5.59 0.42
N GLU A 92 2.71 -6.85 0.31
CA GLU A 92 2.11 -7.79 -0.64
C GLU A 92 0.64 -8.08 -0.30
N ASN A 93 0.33 -8.29 0.98
CA ASN A 93 -1.04 -8.46 1.45
C ASN A 93 -1.88 -7.21 1.19
N TYR A 94 -1.35 -6.01 1.49
CA TYR A 94 -2.01 -4.76 1.16
C TYR A 94 -2.30 -4.64 -0.34
N ARG A 95 -1.33 -4.98 -1.19
CA ARG A 95 -1.49 -4.94 -2.65
C ARG A 95 -2.60 -5.88 -3.13
N LYS A 96 -2.69 -7.09 -2.58
CA LYS A 96 -3.73 -8.09 -2.90
C LYS A 96 -5.11 -7.70 -2.38
N GLU A 97 -5.18 -7.08 -1.21
CA GLU A 97 -6.45 -6.73 -0.57
C GLU A 97 -7.01 -5.38 -1.03
N ARG A 98 -6.14 -4.42 -1.41
CA ARG A 98 -6.53 -3.08 -1.87
C ARG A 98 -7.67 -3.07 -2.91
N PRO A 99 -7.61 -3.82 -4.03
CA PRO A 99 -8.70 -3.80 -5.01
C PRO A 99 -10.00 -4.38 -4.44
N ARG A 100 -9.92 -5.42 -3.61
CA ARG A 100 -11.09 -5.99 -2.93
C ARG A 100 -11.72 -4.98 -1.97
N ARG A 101 -10.91 -4.31 -1.14
CA ARG A 101 -11.39 -3.27 -0.22
C ARG A 101 -12.05 -2.11 -0.96
N ILE A 102 -11.45 -1.64 -2.06
CA ILE A 102 -12.02 -0.57 -2.89
C ILE A 102 -13.36 -1.02 -3.49
N LYS A 103 -13.42 -2.23 -4.05
CA LYS A 103 -14.67 -2.76 -4.64
C LYS A 103 -15.76 -2.93 -3.59
N PHE A 104 -15.44 -3.47 -2.42
CA PHE A 104 -16.38 -3.63 -1.31
C PHE A 104 -16.89 -2.29 -0.79
N HIS A 105 -15.99 -1.31 -0.60
CA HIS A 105 -16.38 0.03 -0.17
C HIS A 105 -17.29 0.73 -1.19
N LYS A 106 -16.95 0.64 -2.49
CA LYS A 106 -17.76 1.18 -3.58
C LYS A 106 -19.14 0.50 -3.65
N PHE A 107 -19.19 -0.82 -3.48
CA PHE A 107 -20.42 -1.59 -3.42
C PHE A 107 -21.30 -1.12 -2.27
N HIS A 108 -20.78 -1.11 -1.05
CA HIS A 108 -21.51 -0.69 0.14
C HIS A 108 -22.03 0.76 0.04
N TYR A 109 -21.20 1.68 -0.47
CA TYR A 109 -21.59 3.08 -0.67
C TYR A 109 -22.75 3.24 -1.67
N ASN A 110 -22.69 2.54 -2.81
CA ASN A 110 -23.74 2.60 -3.82
C ASN A 110 -25.05 1.98 -3.33
N TYR A 111 -25.00 0.84 -2.65
CA TYR A 111 -26.20 0.17 -2.13
C TYR A 111 -26.85 0.96 -1.00
N ARG A 112 -26.07 1.52 -0.07
CA ARG A 112 -26.62 2.42 0.96
C ARG A 112 -27.32 3.63 0.34
N LYS A 113 -26.70 4.26 -0.65
CA LYS A 113 -27.32 5.38 -1.38
C LYS A 113 -28.62 4.96 -2.05
N ALA A 114 -28.65 3.80 -2.70
CA ALA A 114 -29.85 3.29 -3.36
C ALA A 114 -30.99 3.05 -2.35
N ILE A 115 -30.71 2.41 -1.20
CA ILE A 115 -31.70 2.16 -0.15
C ILE A 115 -32.26 3.48 0.42
N ILE A 116 -31.39 4.47 0.69
CA ILE A 116 -31.84 5.77 1.21
C ILE A 116 -32.72 6.47 0.17
N LEU A 117 -32.32 6.45 -1.11
CA LEU A 117 -33.06 7.08 -2.19
C LEU A 117 -34.44 6.45 -2.38
N THR A 118 -34.54 5.11 -2.34
CA THR A 118 -35.82 4.41 -2.50
C THR A 118 -36.74 4.66 -1.32
N LEU A 119 -36.24 4.56 -0.08
CA LEU A 119 -37.03 4.84 1.13
C LEU A 119 -37.51 6.30 1.16
N SER A 120 -36.64 7.25 0.83
CA SER A 120 -37.01 8.67 0.74
C SER A 120 -38.05 8.92 -0.36
N GLY A 121 -37.91 8.25 -1.52
CA GLY A 121 -38.87 8.37 -2.62
C GLY A 121 -40.25 7.86 -2.24
N ILE A 122 -40.33 6.68 -1.61
CA ILE A 122 -41.60 6.10 -1.14
C ILE A 122 -42.25 6.99 -0.08
N ALA A 123 -41.48 7.46 0.92
CA ALA A 123 -41.98 8.34 1.97
C ALA A 123 -42.50 9.68 1.41
N GLY A 124 -41.78 10.26 0.44
CA GLY A 124 -42.19 11.47 -0.27
C GLY A 124 -43.50 11.28 -1.03
N LEU A 125 -43.63 10.20 -1.81
CA LEU A 125 -44.84 9.89 -2.58
C LEU A 125 -46.06 9.66 -1.68
N ALA A 126 -45.90 8.92 -0.58
CA ALA A 126 -46.98 8.69 0.38
C ALA A 126 -47.48 10.01 1.00
N SER A 127 -46.55 10.91 1.36
CA SER A 127 -46.87 12.22 1.93
C SER A 127 -47.60 13.11 0.92
N PHE A 128 -47.14 13.11 -0.33
CA PHE A 128 -47.74 13.89 -1.42
C PHE A 128 -49.17 13.43 -1.74
N LEU A 129 -49.40 12.12 -1.87
CA LEU A 129 -50.73 11.55 -2.09
C LEU A 129 -51.68 11.82 -0.92
N GLY A 130 -51.17 11.76 0.31
CA GLY A 130 -51.92 12.14 1.52
C GLY A 130 -52.40 13.59 1.47
N ALA A 131 -51.53 14.52 1.07
CA ALA A 131 -51.88 15.93 0.93
C ALA A 131 -52.96 16.16 -0.14
N LEU A 132 -52.85 15.52 -1.31
CA LEU A 132 -53.86 15.61 -2.37
C LEU A 132 -55.22 15.07 -1.93
N LYS A 133 -55.24 13.93 -1.21
CA LYS A 133 -56.49 13.36 -0.68
C LYS A 133 -57.13 14.28 0.37
N SER A 134 -56.32 15.01 1.15
CA SER A 134 -56.81 15.97 2.14
C SER A 134 -57.37 17.25 1.52
N LEU A 135 -56.93 17.64 0.32
CA LEU A 135 -57.41 18.84 -0.37
C LEU A 135 -58.73 18.61 -1.12
N ASN A 136 -59.06 17.36 -1.44
CA ASN A 136 -60.28 16.98 -2.16
C ASN A 136 -61.41 16.52 -1.21
N LYS A 137 -61.32 16.89 0.07
CA LYS A 137 -62.30 16.64 1.13
C LYS A 137 -62.72 17.97 1.71
#